data_AF-L8WHP2-F1
#
_entry.id   AF-L8WHP2-F1
#
_cell.length_a   1.000
_cell.length_b   1.000
_cell.length_c   1.000
_cell.angle_alpha   90.00
_cell.angle_beta   90.00
_cell.angle_gamma   90.00
#
_symmetry.space_group_name_H-M   'P 1'
#
loop_
_entity.id
_entity.type
_entity.pdbx_description
1 polymer ?
#
loop_
_entity_poly.entity_id
_entity_poly.type
_entity_poly.pdbx_seq_one_letter_code
_entity_poly.pdbx_strand_id
1 'polypeptide(L)'
;MVGGNVGAAAVLIREGKEEVVARKYVGSDREHEVYEAEVVGLILGLELLARERGAGEAIFFIDNQAVLLTLKAGHTNKLGYLYAHMDEGIRRAREANPGVKLEARWIPGHKGVDGNKRADVEAKLAATPGNNTNTLLPGPLKKAIPVNPTAAKRERKARMEGEWADWIEDEGNPRRTQALRLIDNTYPSMNFKKAADSLTRMEYATLTQLRTGHYPTSTYLFRTTLADSPRCPHCDGGRLAIR
;
A
#
# COMPACT_ATOMS: atom_id res chain seq x y z
N MET A 1 -2.93 -3.20 -13.91
CA MET A 1 -3.01 -1.73 -13.64
C MET A 1 -2.81 -0.99 -14.95
N VAL A 2 -3.60 0.06 -15.21
CA VAL A 2 -3.49 0.92 -16.41
C VAL A 2 -3.78 2.37 -16.00
N GLY A 3 -2.89 3.31 -16.33
CA GLY A 3 -3.12 4.75 -16.09
C GLY A 3 -3.42 5.13 -14.63
N GLY A 4 -2.72 4.52 -13.66
CA GLY A 4 -2.95 4.76 -12.23
C GLY A 4 -4.20 4.09 -11.65
N ASN A 5 -4.82 3.18 -12.41
CA ASN A 5 -6.02 2.48 -12.01
C ASN A 5 -5.83 0.97 -11.97
N VAL A 6 -6.52 0.34 -11.03
CA VAL A 6 -6.47 -1.08 -10.73
C VAL A 6 -7.79 -1.73 -11.14
N GLY A 7 -7.67 -2.82 -11.88
CA GLY A 7 -8.78 -3.67 -12.28
C GLY A 7 -8.45 -5.11 -11.97
N ALA A 8 -9.50 -5.91 -11.79
CA ALA A 8 -9.45 -7.34 -11.54
C ALA A 8 -10.38 -8.05 -12.52
N ALA A 9 -10.02 -9.27 -12.89
CA ALA A 9 -10.85 -10.10 -13.74
C ALA A 9 -10.69 -11.59 -13.41
N ALA A 10 -11.68 -12.36 -13.83
CA ALA A 10 -11.63 -13.81 -13.87
C ALA A 10 -12.18 -14.31 -15.20
N VAL A 11 -11.56 -15.35 -15.74
CA VAL A 11 -11.96 -15.99 -17.00
C VAL A 11 -12.28 -17.43 -16.69
N LEU A 12 -13.53 -17.83 -16.94
CA LEU A 12 -13.96 -19.22 -16.83
C LEU A 12 -13.74 -19.91 -18.17
N ILE A 13 -12.99 -21.02 -18.14
CA ILE A 13 -12.69 -21.86 -19.30
C ILE A 13 -13.27 -23.25 -19.05
N ARG A 14 -14.08 -23.76 -19.98
CA ARG A 14 -14.62 -25.14 -19.97
C ARG A 14 -14.15 -25.87 -21.21
N GLU A 15 -13.59 -27.07 -21.03
CA GLU A 15 -13.13 -27.91 -22.15
C GLU A 15 -12.22 -27.16 -23.15
N GLY A 16 -11.38 -26.26 -22.64
CA GLY A 16 -10.44 -25.45 -23.44
C GLY A 16 -11.07 -24.24 -24.16
N LYS A 17 -12.36 -23.97 -23.97
CA LYS A 17 -13.06 -22.80 -24.52
C LYS A 17 -13.37 -21.76 -23.44
N GLU A 18 -13.09 -20.50 -23.73
CA GLU A 18 -13.53 -19.38 -22.90
C GLU A 18 -15.06 -19.29 -22.96
N GLU A 19 -15.72 -19.38 -21.80
CA GLU A 19 -17.18 -19.29 -21.73
C GLU A 19 -17.62 -17.93 -21.20
N VAL A 20 -17.04 -17.49 -20.09
CA VAL A 20 -17.51 -16.31 -19.36
C VAL A 20 -16.33 -15.53 -18.78
N VAL A 21 -16.41 -14.21 -18.84
CA VAL A 21 -15.45 -13.29 -18.22
C VAL A 21 -16.17 -12.40 -17.24
N ALA A 22 -15.65 -12.31 -16.01
CA ALA A 22 -16.06 -11.33 -15.03
C ALA A 22 -14.96 -10.27 -14.83
N ARG A 23 -15.36 -9.00 -14.77
CA ARG A 23 -14.49 -7.83 -14.62
C ARG A 23 -14.98 -6.91 -13.51
N LYS A 24 -14.04 -6.40 -12.73
CA LYS A 24 -14.26 -5.40 -11.69
C LYS A 24 -13.16 -4.35 -11.69
N TYR A 25 -13.56 -3.11 -11.88
CA TYR A 25 -12.79 -1.92 -11.53
C TYR A 25 -12.62 -1.89 -10.01
N VAL A 26 -11.37 -1.94 -9.56
CA VAL A 26 -11.03 -1.98 -8.13
C VAL A 26 -10.97 -0.55 -7.59
N GLY A 27 -10.25 0.34 -8.28
CA GLY A 27 -10.09 1.74 -7.89
C GLY A 27 -8.74 2.30 -8.34
N SER A 28 -8.35 3.47 -7.81
CA SER A 28 -7.03 4.05 -8.08
C SER A 28 -5.92 3.28 -7.35
N ASP A 29 -4.72 3.25 -7.94
CA ASP A 29 -3.49 2.73 -7.31
C ASP A 29 -3.01 3.53 -6.08
N ARG A 30 -3.60 4.71 -5.83
CA ARG A 30 -3.43 5.48 -4.60
C ARG A 30 -4.25 4.93 -3.44
N GLU A 31 -5.35 4.25 -3.76
CA GLU A 31 -6.31 3.74 -2.79
C GLU A 31 -6.28 2.21 -2.66
N HIS A 32 -5.71 1.53 -3.65
CA HIS A 32 -5.71 0.07 -3.75
C HIS A 32 -4.35 -0.49 -4.16
N GLU A 33 -4.06 -1.71 -3.70
CA GLU A 33 -2.85 -2.45 -4.06
C GLU A 33 -3.14 -3.52 -5.12
N VAL A 34 -2.14 -3.87 -5.93
CA VAL A 34 -2.26 -4.95 -6.93
C VAL A 34 -2.68 -6.27 -6.28
N TYR A 35 -2.17 -6.55 -5.08
CA TYR A 35 -2.54 -7.73 -4.31
C TYR A 35 -4.06 -7.83 -4.04
N GLU A 36 -4.76 -6.70 -3.83
CA GLU A 36 -6.22 -6.73 -3.64
C GLU A 36 -6.93 -7.14 -4.93
N ALA A 37 -6.43 -6.70 -6.08
CA ALA A 37 -6.98 -7.08 -7.38
C ALA A 37 -6.92 -8.59 -7.61
N GLU A 38 -5.86 -9.25 -7.15
CA GLU A 38 -5.71 -10.71 -7.21
C GLU A 38 -6.77 -11.43 -6.38
N VAL A 39 -7.01 -10.97 -5.15
CA VAL A 39 -8.06 -11.53 -4.29
C VAL A 39 -9.45 -11.26 -4.88
N VAL A 40 -9.68 -10.07 -5.44
CA VAL A 40 -10.93 -9.75 -6.15
C VAL A 40 -11.11 -10.66 -7.36
N GLY A 41 -10.06 -10.93 -8.14
CA GLY A 41 -10.07 -11.88 -9.25
C GLY A 41 -10.52 -13.27 -8.82
N LEU A 42 -10.00 -13.78 -7.69
CA LEU A 42 -10.47 -15.05 -7.12
C LEU A 42 -11.95 -15.04 -6.74
N ILE A 43 -12.42 -13.98 -6.09
CA ILE A 43 -13.83 -13.83 -5.71
C ILE A 43 -14.72 -13.82 -6.96
N LEU A 44 -14.28 -13.18 -8.05
CA LEU A 44 -14.98 -13.22 -9.34
C LEU A 44 -15.01 -14.64 -9.92
N GLY A 45 -13.89 -15.37 -9.89
CA GLY A 45 -13.84 -16.76 -10.35
C GLY A 45 -14.77 -17.69 -9.56
N LEU A 46 -14.84 -17.51 -8.24
CA LEU A 46 -15.75 -18.24 -7.36
C LEU A 46 -17.22 -17.92 -7.66
N GLU A 47 -17.54 -16.65 -7.97
CA GLU A 47 -18.89 -16.25 -8.38
C GLU A 47 -19.27 -16.88 -9.74
N LEU A 48 -18.34 -16.94 -10.70
CA LEU A 48 -18.56 -17.63 -11.96
C LEU A 48 -18.84 -19.12 -11.71
N LEU A 49 -18.00 -19.78 -10.91
CA LEU A 49 -18.21 -21.19 -10.55
C LEU A 49 -19.54 -21.44 -9.84
N ALA A 50 -19.97 -20.54 -8.95
CA ALA A 50 -21.24 -20.66 -8.25
C ALA A 50 -22.47 -20.49 -9.16
N ARG A 51 -22.29 -19.91 -10.36
CA ARG A 51 -23.35 -19.81 -11.37
C ARG A 51 -23.37 -21.02 -12.30
N GLU A 52 -22.24 -21.67 -12.45
CA GLU A 52 -22.16 -22.96 -13.12
C GLU A 52 -22.76 -24.07 -12.28
N ARG A 53 -23.47 -24.99 -12.92
CA ARG A 53 -24.03 -26.19 -12.30
C ARG A 53 -23.37 -27.45 -12.83
N GLY A 54 -23.20 -28.42 -11.95
CA GLY A 54 -22.66 -29.74 -12.31
C GLY A 54 -21.13 -29.79 -12.44
N ALA A 55 -20.42 -28.79 -11.91
CA ALA A 55 -18.96 -28.82 -11.88
C ALA A 55 -18.47 -29.85 -10.83
N GLY A 56 -17.77 -30.90 -11.28
CA GLY A 56 -17.15 -31.89 -10.38
C GLY A 56 -15.80 -31.44 -9.81
N GLU A 57 -15.05 -30.65 -10.58
CA GLU A 57 -13.75 -30.11 -10.19
C GLU A 57 -13.57 -28.71 -10.79
N ALA A 58 -12.92 -27.82 -10.04
CA ALA A 58 -12.54 -26.49 -10.50
C ALA A 58 -11.11 -26.17 -10.06
N ILE A 59 -10.29 -25.71 -11.02
CA ILE A 59 -8.89 -25.37 -10.81
C ILE A 59 -8.73 -23.85 -10.97
N PHE A 60 -8.24 -23.18 -9.93
CA PHE A 60 -7.94 -21.77 -9.90
C PHE A 60 -6.44 -21.58 -10.15
N PHE A 61 -6.09 -20.90 -11.24
CA PHE A 61 -4.71 -20.55 -11.54
C PHE A 61 -4.39 -19.17 -10.95
N ILE A 62 -3.33 -19.09 -10.14
CA ILE A 62 -2.98 -17.90 -9.36
C ILE A 62 -1.49 -17.63 -9.56
N ASP A 63 -1.12 -16.42 -9.93
CA ASP A 63 0.30 -16.03 -10.05
C ASP A 63 0.86 -15.31 -8.82
N ASN A 64 -0.02 -14.84 -7.93
CA ASN A 64 0.36 -14.23 -6.67
C ASN A 64 0.60 -15.26 -5.55
N GLN A 65 1.88 -15.42 -5.19
CA GLN A 65 2.29 -16.32 -4.10
C GLN A 65 1.73 -15.92 -2.72
N ALA A 66 1.55 -14.64 -2.43
CA ALA A 66 1.02 -14.19 -1.14
C ALA A 66 -0.43 -14.65 -0.92
N VAL A 67 -1.23 -14.64 -2.00
CA VAL A 67 -2.60 -15.15 -2.00
C VAL A 67 -2.62 -16.66 -1.74
N LEU A 68 -1.74 -17.42 -2.40
CA LEU A 68 -1.60 -18.86 -2.17
C LEU A 68 -1.16 -19.21 -0.75
N LEU A 69 -0.18 -18.49 -0.21
CA LEU A 69 0.27 -18.68 1.17
C LEU A 69 -0.87 -18.45 2.16
N THR A 70 -1.72 -17.46 1.88
CA THR A 70 -2.89 -17.18 2.69
C THR A 70 -3.94 -18.28 2.60
N LEU A 71 -4.26 -18.74 1.38
CA LEU A 71 -5.16 -19.88 1.17
C LEU A 71 -4.66 -21.14 1.89
N LYS A 72 -3.35 -21.39 1.88
CA LYS A 72 -2.74 -22.53 2.57
C LYS A 72 -2.77 -22.41 4.09
N ALA A 73 -2.63 -21.19 4.62
CA ALA A 73 -2.62 -20.95 6.07
C ALA A 73 -4.00 -21.14 6.73
N GLY A 74 -5.09 -21.11 5.97
CA GLY A 74 -6.44 -21.39 6.47
C GLY A 74 -6.98 -20.38 7.50
N HIS A 75 -6.30 -19.24 7.69
CA HIS A 75 -6.68 -18.20 8.64
C HIS A 75 -7.03 -16.90 7.91
N THR A 76 -8.23 -16.86 7.32
CA THR A 76 -8.78 -15.69 6.62
C THR A 76 -9.31 -14.61 7.58
N ASN A 77 -9.62 -14.99 8.82
CA ASN A 77 -10.36 -14.19 9.81
C ASN A 77 -9.66 -12.89 10.25
N LYS A 78 -8.36 -12.71 9.98
CA LYS A 78 -7.56 -11.52 10.36
C LYS A 78 -7.08 -10.70 9.17
N LEU A 79 -7.42 -11.08 7.93
CA LEU A 79 -6.75 -10.58 6.72
C LEU A 79 -7.54 -9.53 5.93
N GLY A 80 -8.67 -9.07 6.47
CA GLY A 80 -9.47 -7.96 5.92
C GLY A 80 -10.79 -8.41 5.30
N TYR A 81 -11.58 -7.44 4.83
CA TYR A 81 -12.96 -7.68 4.35
C TYR A 81 -13.02 -8.54 3.06
N LEU A 82 -12.01 -8.47 2.18
CA LEU A 82 -11.97 -9.27 0.95
C LEU A 82 -11.92 -10.77 1.24
N TYR A 83 -11.25 -11.18 2.31
CA TYR A 83 -11.15 -12.58 2.68
C TYR A 83 -12.48 -13.16 3.17
N ALA A 84 -13.28 -12.38 3.90
CA ALA A 84 -14.64 -12.78 4.26
C ALA A 84 -15.52 -12.96 3.00
N HIS A 85 -15.34 -12.14 1.97
CA HIS A 85 -16.04 -12.30 0.69
C HIS A 85 -15.58 -13.53 -0.09
N MET A 86 -14.30 -13.89 0.02
CA MET A 86 -13.76 -15.10 -0.58
C MET A 86 -14.30 -16.36 0.10
N ASP A 87 -14.35 -16.40 1.43
CA ASP A 87 -14.92 -17.53 2.18
C ASP A 87 -16.41 -17.74 1.82
N GLU A 88 -17.16 -16.63 1.71
CA GLU A 88 -18.54 -16.65 1.24
C GLU A 88 -18.66 -17.14 -0.21
N GLY A 89 -17.73 -16.74 -1.09
CA GLY A 89 -17.65 -17.24 -2.47
C GLY A 89 -17.40 -18.75 -2.54
N ILE A 90 -16.49 -19.27 -1.71
CA ILE A 90 -16.20 -20.71 -1.59
C ILE A 90 -17.44 -21.46 -1.12
N ARG A 91 -18.14 -20.94 -0.09
CA ARG A 91 -19.38 -21.52 0.42
C ARG A 91 -20.43 -21.61 -0.69
N ARG A 92 -20.69 -20.51 -1.40
CA ARG A 92 -21.68 -20.47 -2.48
C ARG A 92 -21.32 -21.39 -3.65
N ALA A 93 -20.05 -21.48 -4.02
CA ALA A 93 -19.60 -22.40 -5.07
C ALA A 93 -19.87 -23.86 -4.72
N ARG A 94 -19.64 -24.26 -3.45
CA ARG A 94 -19.92 -25.60 -2.94
C ARG A 94 -21.42 -25.90 -2.80
N GLU A 95 -22.22 -24.90 -2.47
CA GLU A 95 -23.69 -25.04 -2.42
C GLU A 95 -24.29 -25.22 -3.81
N ALA A 96 -23.80 -24.47 -4.80
CA ALA A 96 -24.23 -24.61 -6.18
C ALA A 96 -23.76 -25.93 -6.83
N ASN A 97 -22.60 -26.43 -6.40
CA ASN A 97 -21.99 -27.66 -6.91
C ASN A 97 -21.61 -28.59 -5.75
N PRO A 98 -22.57 -29.35 -5.18
CA PRO A 98 -22.29 -30.28 -4.09
C PRO A 98 -21.20 -31.28 -4.47
N GLY A 99 -20.16 -31.38 -3.63
CA GLY A 99 -19.04 -32.28 -3.85
C GLY A 99 -17.95 -31.76 -4.79
N VAL A 100 -18.04 -30.51 -5.28
CA VAL A 100 -17.01 -29.92 -6.13
C VAL A 100 -15.64 -29.91 -5.44
N LYS A 101 -14.62 -30.44 -6.13
CA LYS A 101 -13.23 -30.33 -5.71
C LYS A 101 -12.66 -28.99 -6.17
N LEU A 102 -12.23 -28.16 -5.21
CA LEU A 102 -11.57 -26.89 -5.50
C LEU A 102 -10.05 -27.07 -5.36
N GLU A 103 -9.30 -26.76 -6.41
CA GLU A 103 -7.84 -26.79 -6.42
C GLU A 103 -7.30 -25.40 -6.77
N ALA A 104 -6.22 -24.97 -6.11
CA ALA A 104 -5.48 -23.78 -6.49
C ALA A 104 -4.08 -24.18 -6.98
N ARG A 105 -3.71 -23.73 -8.18
CA ARG A 105 -2.40 -23.99 -8.78
C ARG A 105 -1.64 -22.69 -8.99
N TRP A 106 -0.42 -22.65 -8.48
CA TRP A 106 0.48 -21.55 -8.81
C TRP A 106 0.91 -21.62 -10.26
N ILE A 107 0.83 -20.49 -10.95
CA ILE A 107 1.44 -20.32 -12.27
C ILE A 107 2.32 -19.07 -12.30
N PRO A 108 3.44 -19.10 -13.03
CA PRO A 108 4.27 -17.91 -13.18
C PRO A 108 3.60 -16.89 -14.11
N GLY A 109 3.35 -15.67 -13.61
CA GLY A 109 2.56 -14.66 -14.31
C GLY A 109 3.08 -14.24 -15.69
N HIS A 110 4.41 -14.25 -15.88
CA HIS A 110 5.07 -13.75 -17.10
C HIS A 110 5.61 -14.82 -18.04
N LYS A 111 5.32 -16.12 -17.81
CA LYS A 111 5.80 -17.18 -18.73
C LYS A 111 4.87 -17.46 -19.91
N GLY A 112 3.91 -16.57 -20.14
CA GLY A 112 3.10 -16.62 -21.33
C GLY A 112 2.09 -17.77 -21.38
N VAL A 113 1.57 -18.19 -20.23
CA VAL A 113 0.42 -19.10 -20.16
C VAL A 113 -0.82 -18.37 -20.68
N ASP A 114 -1.48 -18.90 -21.71
CA ASP A 114 -2.53 -18.18 -22.44
C ASP A 114 -3.73 -17.79 -21.57
N GLY A 115 -4.16 -18.67 -20.65
CA GLY A 115 -5.20 -18.34 -19.68
C GLY A 115 -4.83 -17.16 -18.77
N ASN A 116 -3.55 -17.07 -18.34
CA ASN A 116 -3.10 -15.95 -17.52
C ASN A 116 -3.02 -14.64 -18.31
N LYS A 117 -2.47 -14.70 -19.53
CA LYS A 117 -2.46 -13.53 -20.43
C LYS A 117 -3.87 -13.00 -20.64
N ARG A 118 -4.85 -13.90 -20.81
CA ARG A 118 -6.24 -13.54 -21.02
C ARG A 118 -6.83 -12.84 -19.80
N ALA A 119 -6.62 -13.38 -18.61
CA ALA A 119 -7.06 -12.74 -17.36
C ALA A 119 -6.40 -11.37 -17.15
N ASP A 120 -5.11 -11.22 -17.43
CA ASP A 120 -4.38 -9.94 -17.33
C ASP A 120 -4.92 -8.90 -18.33
N VAL A 121 -5.22 -9.30 -19.57
CA VAL A 121 -5.88 -8.41 -20.56
C VAL A 121 -7.22 -7.92 -20.04
N GLU A 122 -8.05 -8.81 -19.51
CA GLU A 122 -9.37 -8.44 -18.97
C GLU A 122 -9.27 -7.58 -17.72
N ALA A 123 -8.28 -7.83 -16.85
CA ALA A 123 -8.01 -7.00 -15.68
C ALA A 123 -7.54 -5.59 -16.09
N LYS A 124 -6.74 -5.48 -17.15
CA LYS A 124 -6.34 -4.18 -17.74
C LYS A 124 -7.52 -3.44 -18.36
N LEU A 125 -8.44 -4.13 -19.03
CA LEU A 125 -9.68 -3.53 -19.52
C LEU A 125 -10.56 -3.04 -18.36
N ALA A 126 -10.66 -3.85 -17.29
CA ALA A 126 -11.41 -3.52 -16.08
C ALA A 126 -10.81 -2.34 -15.29
N ALA A 127 -9.52 -2.03 -15.49
CA ALA A 127 -8.86 -0.88 -14.87
C ALA A 127 -9.38 0.47 -15.41
N THR A 128 -10.19 0.46 -16.47
CA THR A 128 -10.91 1.67 -16.90
C THR A 128 -12.29 1.71 -16.23
N PRO A 129 -12.64 2.80 -15.51
CA PRO A 129 -13.96 2.95 -14.91
C PRO A 129 -15.10 2.71 -15.91
N GLY A 130 -16.12 1.96 -15.50
CA GLY A 130 -17.26 1.63 -16.35
C GLY A 130 -17.19 0.26 -17.04
N ASN A 131 -16.02 -0.37 -17.13
CA ASN A 131 -15.85 -1.70 -17.75
C ASN A 131 -16.19 -2.89 -16.81
N ASN A 132 -17.11 -2.69 -15.87
CA ASN A 132 -17.54 -3.73 -14.93
C ASN A 132 -18.55 -4.68 -15.58
N THR A 133 -18.45 -5.97 -15.31
CA THR A 133 -19.51 -6.94 -15.64
C THR A 133 -20.53 -7.02 -14.50
N ASN A 134 -21.30 -5.95 -14.28
CA ASN A 134 -22.15 -5.79 -13.08
C ASN A 134 -23.13 -6.95 -12.82
N THR A 135 -23.62 -7.61 -13.88
CA THR A 135 -24.52 -8.78 -13.78
C THR A 135 -23.81 -10.02 -13.22
N LEU A 136 -22.49 -10.11 -13.39
CA LEU A 136 -21.64 -11.22 -12.96
C LEU A 136 -20.92 -10.96 -11.62
N LEU A 137 -21.16 -9.81 -10.98
CA LEU A 137 -20.53 -9.48 -9.70
C LEU A 137 -21.29 -10.10 -8.52
N PRO A 138 -20.59 -10.69 -7.54
CA PRO A 138 -21.22 -11.08 -6.28
C PRO A 138 -21.66 -9.84 -5.51
N GLY A 139 -22.68 -9.99 -4.65
CA GLY A 139 -23.29 -8.89 -3.88
C GLY A 139 -22.29 -7.88 -3.28
N PRO A 140 -21.25 -8.32 -2.55
CA PRO A 140 -20.27 -7.42 -1.95
C PRO A 140 -19.46 -6.59 -2.96
N LEU A 141 -19.21 -7.13 -4.15
CA LEU A 141 -18.42 -6.45 -5.18
C LEU A 141 -19.26 -5.58 -6.13
N LYS A 142 -20.59 -5.52 -5.97
CA LYS A 142 -21.43 -4.61 -6.75
C LYS A 142 -21.21 -3.13 -6.40
N LYS A 143 -20.79 -2.86 -5.16
CA LYS A 143 -20.45 -1.51 -4.70
C LYS A 143 -18.98 -1.18 -4.96
N ALA A 144 -18.58 0.06 -4.71
CA ALA A 144 -17.18 0.45 -4.71
C ALA A 144 -16.41 -0.37 -3.65
N ILE A 145 -15.16 -0.69 -3.97
CA ILE A 145 -14.28 -1.42 -3.08
C ILE A 145 -13.77 -0.44 -2.01
N PRO A 146 -13.88 -0.75 -0.70
CA PRO A 146 -13.35 0.10 0.36
C PRO A 146 -11.85 0.38 0.20
N VAL A 147 -11.46 1.63 0.45
CA VAL A 147 -10.06 2.07 0.38
C VAL A 147 -9.17 1.20 1.27
N ASN A 148 -8.02 0.78 0.74
CA ASN A 148 -7.05 0.02 1.48
C ASN A 148 -6.32 0.91 2.50
N PRO A 149 -6.33 0.58 3.81
CA PRO A 149 -5.66 1.40 4.82
C PRO A 149 -4.15 1.55 4.60
N THR A 150 -3.49 0.55 4.01
CA THR A 150 -2.05 0.58 3.72
C THR A 150 -1.77 1.51 2.53
N ALA A 151 -2.54 1.40 1.45
CA ALA A 151 -2.43 2.31 0.30
C ALA A 151 -2.73 3.76 0.72
N ALA A 152 -3.79 3.98 1.50
CA ALA A 152 -4.13 5.31 2.03
C ALA A 152 -3.01 5.92 2.89
N LYS A 153 -2.35 5.10 3.73
CA LYS A 153 -1.18 5.54 4.51
C LYS A 153 0.01 5.89 3.61
N ARG A 154 0.26 5.09 2.57
CA ARG A 154 1.32 5.35 1.57
C ARG A 154 1.07 6.69 0.87
N GLU A 155 -0.14 6.88 0.35
CA GLU A 155 -0.53 8.10 -0.36
C GLU A 155 -0.44 9.33 0.55
N ARG A 156 -1.00 9.25 1.77
CA ARG A 156 -0.92 10.36 2.73
C ARG A 156 0.52 10.71 3.07
N LYS A 157 1.38 9.70 3.23
CA LYS A 157 2.82 9.92 3.48
C LYS A 157 3.48 10.64 2.31
N ALA A 158 3.27 10.18 1.07
CA ALA A 158 3.81 10.83 -0.12
C ALA A 158 3.33 12.29 -0.23
N ARG A 159 2.05 12.54 0.04
CA ARG A 159 1.48 13.89 0.03
C ARG A 159 2.10 14.80 1.10
N MET A 160 2.30 14.29 2.32
CA MET A 160 2.94 15.06 3.40
C MET A 160 4.41 15.39 3.08
N GLU A 161 5.12 14.54 2.35
CA GLU A 161 6.48 14.83 1.90
C GLU A 161 6.51 16.01 0.91
N GLY A 162 5.53 16.09 -0.01
CA GLY A 162 5.35 17.24 -0.90
C GLY A 162 4.92 18.51 -0.17
N GLU A 163 3.85 18.44 0.65
CA GLU A 163 3.36 19.57 1.45
C GLU A 163 4.48 20.19 2.33
N TRP A 164 5.39 19.36 2.85
CA TRP A 164 6.53 19.84 3.63
C TRP A 164 7.59 20.52 2.76
N ALA A 165 7.84 20.02 1.55
CA ALA A 165 8.75 20.68 0.61
C ALA A 165 8.23 22.07 0.24
N ASP A 166 6.96 22.17 -0.13
CA ASP A 166 6.30 23.43 -0.51
C ASP A 166 6.31 24.44 0.64
N TRP A 167 5.92 24.01 1.86
CA TRP A 167 5.94 24.90 3.03
C TRP A 167 7.34 25.43 3.36
N ILE A 168 8.39 24.63 3.18
CA ILE A 168 9.78 25.08 3.41
C ILE A 168 10.21 26.13 2.40
N GLU A 169 9.72 26.03 1.16
CA GLU A 169 10.00 27.00 0.10
C GLU A 169 9.23 28.31 0.33
N ASP A 170 7.95 28.22 0.66
CA ASP A 170 7.05 29.38 0.78
C ASP A 170 7.17 30.13 2.12
N GLU A 171 7.22 29.38 3.23
CA GLU A 171 7.07 29.90 4.59
C GLU A 171 8.28 29.56 5.48
N GLY A 172 9.20 28.73 4.98
CA GLY A 172 10.36 28.29 5.72
C GLY A 172 11.37 29.40 5.95
N ASN A 173 11.94 29.49 7.15
CA ASN A 173 13.04 30.43 7.41
C ASN A 173 14.30 30.00 6.62
N PRO A 174 14.78 30.79 5.64
CA PRO A 174 15.84 30.34 4.73
C PRO A 174 17.16 30.04 5.44
N ARG A 175 17.52 30.83 6.46
CA ARG A 175 18.74 30.61 7.26
C ARG A 175 18.66 29.29 8.02
N ARG A 176 17.51 28.97 8.61
CA ARG A 176 17.29 27.73 9.35
C ARG A 176 17.29 26.52 8.42
N THR A 177 16.64 26.64 7.26
CA THR A 177 16.64 25.60 6.22
C THR A 177 18.06 25.31 5.73
N GLN A 178 18.85 26.35 5.44
CA GLN A 178 20.23 26.19 5.00
C GLN A 178 21.11 25.55 6.10
N ALA A 179 20.96 25.98 7.35
CA ALA A 179 21.67 25.38 8.48
C ALA A 179 21.33 23.89 8.67
N LEU A 180 20.06 23.51 8.51
CA LEU A 180 19.65 22.10 8.55
C LEU A 180 20.20 21.30 7.37
N ARG A 181 20.27 21.89 6.17
CA ARG A 181 20.87 21.26 4.99
C ARG A 181 22.38 21.00 5.12
N LEU A 182 23.09 21.76 5.96
CA LEU A 182 24.50 21.47 6.29
C LEU A 182 24.66 20.19 7.13
N ILE A 183 23.65 19.85 7.93
CA ILE A 183 23.64 18.64 8.77
C ILE A 183 23.04 17.45 7.99
N ASP A 184 22.00 17.71 7.21
CA ASP A 184 21.24 16.73 6.43
C ASP A 184 20.92 17.33 5.06
N ASN A 185 21.75 17.02 4.08
CA ASN A 185 21.64 17.55 2.72
C ASN A 185 20.34 17.12 2.01
N THR A 186 19.59 16.17 2.57
CA THR A 186 18.29 15.74 2.06
C THR A 186 17.13 16.56 2.61
N TYR A 187 17.37 17.53 3.50
CA TYR A 187 16.31 18.35 4.10
C TYR A 187 15.64 19.29 3.07
N PRO A 188 14.30 19.41 3.05
CA PRO A 188 13.33 18.70 3.91
C PRO A 188 13.09 17.25 3.46
N SER A 189 13.20 16.32 4.41
CA SER A 189 12.83 14.92 4.19
C SER A 189 12.45 14.22 5.49
N MET A 190 11.75 13.10 5.35
CA MET A 190 11.43 12.20 6.46
C MET A 190 12.61 11.27 6.85
N ASN A 191 13.81 11.46 6.28
CA ASN A 191 14.94 10.56 6.50
C ASN A 191 15.47 10.61 7.92
N PHE A 192 15.47 11.78 8.57
CA PHE A 192 15.85 11.87 9.97
C PHE A 192 15.00 10.98 10.86
N LYS A 193 13.68 10.95 10.64
CA LYS A 193 12.80 10.09 11.42
C LYS A 193 13.22 8.63 11.29
N LYS A 194 13.44 8.15 10.05
CA LYS A 194 13.90 6.78 9.78
C LYS A 194 15.24 6.48 10.47
N ALA A 195 16.20 7.41 10.39
CA ALA A 195 17.52 7.24 11.02
C ALA A 195 17.44 7.22 12.56
N ALA A 196 16.44 7.89 13.12
CA ALA A 196 16.21 8.01 14.55
C ALA A 196 15.17 7.01 15.10
N ASP A 197 14.62 6.09 14.27
CA ASP A 197 13.54 5.18 14.67
C ASP A 197 13.97 4.20 15.78
N SER A 198 15.27 3.87 15.88
CA SER A 198 15.80 3.00 16.92
C SER A 198 16.10 3.72 18.24
N LEU A 199 16.01 5.05 18.27
CA LEU A 199 16.32 5.85 19.47
C LEU A 199 15.19 5.77 20.49
N THR A 200 15.56 5.84 21.77
CA THR A 200 14.57 6.07 22.83
C THR A 200 13.91 7.44 22.65
N ARG A 201 12.73 7.62 23.24
CA ARG A 201 12.01 8.90 23.21
C ARG A 201 12.88 10.08 23.68
N MET A 202 13.71 9.85 24.70
CA MET A 202 14.60 10.86 25.26
C MET A 202 15.71 11.23 24.26
N GLU A 203 16.40 10.24 23.69
CA GLU A 203 17.45 10.46 22.69
C GLU A 203 16.91 11.15 21.44
N TYR A 204 15.74 10.72 20.96
CA TYR A 204 15.06 11.36 19.83
C TYR A 204 14.77 12.85 20.11
N ALA A 205 14.24 13.17 21.29
CA ALA A 205 13.94 14.54 21.69
C ALA A 205 15.21 15.38 21.79
N THR A 206 16.25 14.87 22.45
CA THR A 206 17.55 15.52 22.58
C THR A 206 18.17 15.80 21.21
N LEU A 207 18.21 14.80 20.32
CA LEU A 207 18.77 14.95 18.99
C LEU A 207 17.96 15.93 18.14
N THR A 208 16.63 15.92 18.25
CA THR A 208 15.76 16.90 17.58
C THR A 208 16.04 18.32 18.07
N GLN A 209 16.17 18.52 19.37
CA GLN A 209 16.52 19.82 19.96
C GLN A 209 17.89 20.30 19.50
N LEU A 210 18.90 19.42 19.49
CA LEU A 210 20.24 19.74 18.99
C LEU A 210 20.19 20.15 17.50
N ARG A 211 19.55 19.35 16.65
CA ARG A 211 19.44 19.62 15.20
C ARG A 211 18.70 20.91 14.89
N THR A 212 17.68 21.25 15.68
CA THR A 212 16.89 22.45 15.46
C THR A 212 17.40 23.69 16.21
N GLY A 213 18.49 23.55 16.98
CA GLY A 213 19.05 24.64 17.78
C GLY A 213 18.19 25.06 18.97
N HIS A 214 17.40 24.14 19.54
CA HIS A 214 16.56 24.32 20.74
C HIS A 214 17.12 23.60 21.98
N TYR A 215 18.28 22.96 21.88
CA TYR A 215 18.92 22.36 23.04
C TYR A 215 19.44 23.45 23.98
N PRO A 216 19.33 23.29 25.33
CA PRO A 216 19.66 24.32 26.32
C PRO A 216 21.18 24.56 26.47
N THR A 217 21.82 24.97 25.39
CA THR A 217 23.19 25.50 25.38
C THR A 217 23.19 26.91 25.98
N SER A 218 24.33 27.39 26.50
CA SER A 218 24.45 28.77 27.02
C SER A 218 24.02 29.81 25.98
N THR A 219 24.35 29.61 24.71
CA THR A 219 23.93 30.50 23.62
C THR A 219 22.42 30.52 23.43
N TYR A 220 21.75 29.35 23.48
CA TYR A 220 20.29 29.27 23.39
C TYR A 220 19.61 29.93 24.59
N LEU A 221 20.06 29.60 25.81
CA LEU A 221 19.47 30.11 27.05
C LEU A 221 19.66 31.63 27.20
N PHE A 222 20.81 32.17 26.79
CA PHE A 222 21.04 33.62 26.77
C PHE A 222 20.06 34.34 25.83
N ARG A 223 19.80 33.77 24.65
CA ARG A 223 18.82 34.32 23.70
C ARG A 223 17.40 34.37 24.28
N THR A 224 17.05 33.43 25.16
CA THR A 224 15.75 33.39 25.85
C THR A 224 15.80 33.99 27.25
N THR A 225 16.83 34.78 27.57
CA THR A 225 17.01 35.47 28.87
C THR A 225 17.00 34.55 30.09
N LEU A 226 17.40 33.29 29.93
CA LEU A 226 17.52 32.28 31.01
C LEU A 226 18.96 32.06 31.46
N ALA A 227 19.93 32.73 30.84
CA ALA A 227 21.33 32.75 31.24
C ALA A 227 21.91 34.16 31.05
N ASP A 228 22.87 34.55 31.89
CA ASP A 228 23.50 35.88 31.86
C ASP A 228 24.53 36.05 30.75
N SER A 229 25.00 34.94 30.16
CA SER A 229 26.04 34.94 29.13
C SER A 229 25.81 33.84 28.10
N PRO A 230 26.08 34.08 26.80
CA PRO A 230 25.98 33.06 25.76
C PRO A 230 27.14 32.05 25.78
N ARG A 231 28.14 32.25 26.67
CA ARG A 231 29.36 31.43 26.73
C ARG A 231 29.17 30.23 27.64
N CYS A 232 29.78 29.11 27.28
CA CYS A 232 29.86 27.95 28.15
C CYS A 232 30.76 28.28 29.36
N PRO A 233 30.29 28.13 30.60
CA PRO A 233 31.08 28.42 31.80
C PRO A 233 32.22 27.41 32.03
N HIS A 234 32.21 26.28 31.32
CA HIS A 234 33.22 25.21 31.43
C HIS A 234 34.19 25.16 30.25
N CYS A 235 34.01 26.02 29.23
CA CYS A 235 34.94 26.09 28.12
C CYS A 235 35.88 27.29 28.31
N ASP A 236 37.17 27.02 28.50
CA ASP A 236 38.20 28.05 28.52
C ASP A 236 38.29 28.69 27.14
N GLY A 237 37.82 29.94 27.04
CA GLY A 237 37.65 30.66 25.79
C GLY A 237 38.97 31.00 25.09
N GLY A 238 39.49 30.06 24.29
CA GLY A 238 40.54 30.34 23.31
C GLY A 238 40.01 31.20 22.17
N ARG A 239 40.51 32.44 22.05
CA ARG A 239 40.20 33.34 20.93
C ARG A 239 41.10 33.02 19.73
N LEU A 240 40.51 32.89 18.55
CA LEU A 240 41.14 33.33 17.31
C LEU A 240 40.11 34.18 16.54
N ALA A 241 40.42 35.46 16.39
CA ALA A 241 39.77 36.34 15.44
C ALA A 241 40.81 36.67 14.37
N ILE A 242 40.55 36.26 13.14
CA ILE A 242 41.31 36.69 11.96
C ILE A 242 40.38 37.63 11.19
N ARG A 243 40.92 38.79 10.81
CA ARG A 243 40.24 39.83 10.03
C ARG A 243 40.39 39.54 8.55
#